data_AF-A0A440VJ83-F1
#
_entry.id   AF-A0A440VJ83-F1
#
_cell.length_a   1.000
_cell.length_b   1.000
_cell.length_c   1.000
_cell.angle_alpha   90.00
_cell.angle_beta   90.00
_cell.angle_gamma   90.00
#
_symmetry.space_group_name_H-M   'P 1'
#
loop_
_entity.id
_entity.type
_entity.pdbx_description
1 polymer ?
#
loop_
_entity_poly.entity_id
_entity_poly.type
_entity_poly.pdbx_seq_one_letter_code
_entity_poly.pdbx_strand_id
1 'polypeptide(L)' 'ANVVHSLQRLGRWNGEATTLPLPAAPGGLSTAVLVQTPAGGPILAAAAN' A
#
# COMPACT_ATOMS: atom_id res chain seq x y z
N ALA A 1 -7.26 11.03 13.32
CA ALA A 1 -6.71 11.03 11.95
C ALA A 1 -5.46 10.15 11.94
N ASN A 2 -5.23 9.38 10.88
CA ASN A 2 -4.01 8.60 10.72
C ASN A 2 -2.99 9.42 9.94
N VAL A 3 -1.76 9.54 10.45
CA VAL A 3 -0.66 10.26 9.79
C VAL A 3 0.24 9.24 9.10
N VAL A 4 0.61 9.49 7.84
CA VAL A 4 1.52 8.61 7.10
C VAL A 4 2.96 8.93 7.49
N HIS A 5 3.66 7.97 8.09
CA HIS A 5 5.07 8.10 8.47
C HIS A 5 6.03 7.59 7.37
N SER A 6 5.59 6.63 6.56
CA SER A 6 6.37 6.08 5.45
C SER A 6 5.45 5.67 4.30
N LEU A 7 5.93 5.81 3.08
CA LEU A 7 5.26 5.33 1.87
C LEU A 7 6.28 4.62 0.98
N GLN A 8 6.05 3.35 0.72
CA GLN A 8 6.93 2.52 -0.10
C GLN A 8 6.14 1.89 -1.24
N ARG A 9 6.71 1.95 -2.46
CA ARG A 9 6.16 1.24 -3.61
C ARG A 9 6.56 -0.24 -3.53
N LEU A 10 5.58 -1.13 -3.48
CA LEU A 10 5.81 -2.59 -3.48
C LEU A 10 6.04 -3.16 -4.89
N GLY A 11 5.54 -2.50 -5.93
CA GLY A 11 5.71 -2.94 -7.30
C GLY A 11 4.78 -2.25 -8.30
N ARG A 12 4.56 -2.94 -9.42
CA ARG A 12 3.52 -2.66 -10.41
C ARG A 12 2.53 -3.82 -10.40
N TRP A 13 1.28 -3.52 -10.70
CA TRP A 13 0.21 -4.51 -10.79
C TRP A 13 -0.49 -4.38 -12.13
N ASN A 14 -0.73 -5.50 -12.81
CA ASN A 14 -1.29 -5.57 -14.15
C ASN A 14 -2.77 -6.05 -14.16
N GLY A 15 -3.37 -6.30 -12.99
CA GLY A 15 -4.72 -6.84 -12.85
C GLY A 15 -4.77 -8.33 -12.46
N GLU A 16 -3.66 -9.05 -12.55
CA GLU A 16 -3.61 -10.47 -12.20
C GLU A 16 -3.40 -10.69 -10.70
N ALA A 17 -3.91 -11.80 -10.15
CA ALA A 17 -3.68 -12.15 -8.76
C ALA A 17 -2.17 -12.22 -8.46
N THR A 18 -1.69 -11.39 -7.53
CA THR A 18 -0.27 -11.25 -7.21
C THR A 18 -0.08 -11.22 -5.70
N THR A 19 0.90 -11.97 -5.21
CA THR A 19 1.34 -11.90 -3.81
C THR A 19 2.63 -11.10 -3.72
N LEU A 20 2.63 -10.07 -2.88
CA LEU A 20 3.81 -9.22 -2.63
C LEU A 20 4.16 -9.26 -1.14
N PRO A 21 5.46 -9.31 -0.79
CA PRO A 21 5.86 -9.22 0.61
C PRO A 21 5.53 -7.84 1.18
N LEU A 22 4.93 -7.81 2.37
CA LEU A 22 4.63 -6.58 3.10
C LEU A 22 5.74 -6.33 4.14
N PRO A 23 6.37 -5.14 4.13
CA PRO A 23 7.27 -4.73 5.21
C PRO A 23 6.52 -4.70 6.55
N ALA A 24 7.18 -5.17 7.62
CA ALA A 24 6.64 -5.06 8.95
C ALA A 24 6.50 -3.59 9.37
N ALA A 25 5.37 -3.25 10.00
CA ALA A 25 5.19 -1.93 10.57
C ALA A 25 6.17 -1.72 11.75
N PRO A 26 6.83 -0.56 11.86
CA PRO A 26 7.49 -0.17 13.10
C PRO A 26 6.50 -0.17 14.28
N GLY A 27 6.99 -0.45 15.48
CA GLY A 27 6.15 -0.62 16.67
C GLY A 27 5.17 0.54 16.90
N GLY A 28 3.91 0.20 17.13
CA GLY A 28 2.82 1.17 17.36
C GLY A 28 2.23 1.79 16.08
N LEU A 29 2.71 1.43 14.88
CA LEU A 29 2.14 1.86 13.61
C LEU A 29 1.29 0.75 12.97
N SER A 30 0.33 1.16 12.15
CA SER A 30 -0.48 0.28 11.29
C SER A 30 -0.03 0.36 9.83
N THR A 31 -0.28 -0.70 9.07
CA THR A 31 0.03 -0.74 7.63
C THR A 31 -1.25 -0.69 6.80
N ALA A 32 -1.25 0.13 5.75
CA ALA A 32 -2.26 0.10 4.70
C ALA A 32 -1.62 -0.18 3.34
N VAL A 33 -2.31 -0.97 2.51
CA VAL A 33 -1.91 -1.28 1.13
C VAL A 33 -2.87 -0.55 0.19
N LEU A 34 -2.31 0.16 -0.79
CA LEU A 34 -3.05 0.90 -1.80
C LEU A 34 -2.72 0.35 -3.19
N VAL A 35 -3.73 -0.01 -3.95
CA VAL A 35 -3.62 -0.23 -5.40
C VAL A 35 -4.01 1.07 -6.08
N GLN A 36 -3.03 1.76 -6.66
CA GLN A 36 -3.21 3.12 -7.16
C GLN A 36 -2.68 3.25 -8.59
N THR A 37 -3.40 3.99 -9.41
CA THR A 37 -2.92 4.39 -10.73
C THR A 37 -1.63 5.24 -10.61
N PRO A 38 -0.79 5.32 -11.66
CA PRO A 38 0.48 6.05 -11.60
C PRO A 38 0.32 7.54 -11.23
N ALA A 39 1.43 8.15 -10.80
CA ALA A 39 1.52 9.59 -10.52
C ALA A 39 0.51 10.14 -9.48
N GLY A 40 0.08 9.29 -8.53
CA GLY A 40 -0.85 9.72 -7.50
C GLY A 40 -2.31 9.80 -7.97
N GLY A 41 -2.64 9.14 -9.09
CA GLY A 41 -4.02 9.09 -9.59
C GLY A 41 -4.97 8.29 -8.69
N PRO A 42 -6.19 7.96 -9.16
CA PRO A 42 -7.19 7.26 -8.37
C PRO A 42 -6.69 5.99 -7.67
N ILE A 43 -7.17 5.79 -6.44
CA ILE A 43 -7.03 4.55 -5.66
C ILE A 43 -8.12 3.59 -6.14
N LEU A 44 -7.71 2.43 -6.63
CA LEU A 44 -8.59 1.38 -7.14
C LEU A 44 -9.06 0.44 -6.02
N ALA A 45 -8.19 0.17 -5.05
CA ALA A 45 -8.48 -0.65 -3.88
C ALA A 45 -7.58 -0.26 -2.71
N ALA A 46 -8.06 -0.51 -1.50
CA ALA A 46 -7.30 -0.31 -0.27
C ALA A 46 -7.61 -1.42 0.75
N ALA A 47 -6.61 -1.80 1.53
CA ALA A 47 -6.76 -2.71 2.67
C ALA A 47 -5.88 -2.23 3.83
N ALA A 48 -6.29 -2.50 5.07
CA ALA A 48 -5.53 -2.22 6.27
C ALA A 48 -5.31 -3.52 7.06
N ASN A 49 -4.19 -3.57 7.78
CA ASN A 49 -3.80 -4.67 8.68
C ASN A 49 -3.56 -4.11 10.08
#